data_AF-A0ABD1B129-F1
#
_entry.id   AF-A0ABD1B129-F1
#
_cell.length_a   1.000
_cell.length_b   1.000
_cell.length_c   1.000
_cell.angle_alpha   90.00
_cell.angle_beta   90.00
_cell.angle_gamma   90.00
#
_symmetry.space_group_name_H-M   'P 1'
#
loop_
_entity.id
_entity.type
_entity.pdbx_description
1 polymer ?
#
loop_
_entity_poly.entity_id
_entity_poly.type
_entity_poly.pdbx_seq_one_letter_code
_entity_poly.pdbx_strand_id
1 'polypeptide(L)' 'MVVFVGESGDTDYEGLLGGIHKTMILKGIASDLHELHGNRSYSMEDVILLNSPNITEAEECGPDAIKTALEKLGINLLKP' A
#
# COMPACT_ATOMS: atom_id res chain seq x y z
N MET A 1 1.99 7.64 9.77
CA MET A 1 1.34 7.85 8.46
C MET A 1 1.12 6.48 7.82
N VAL A 2 -0.06 6.25 7.24
CA VAL A 2 -0.36 5.04 6.47
C VAL A 2 -0.66 5.48 5.05
N VAL A 3 -0.01 4.84 4.09
CA VAL A 3 -0.25 5.05 2.65
C VAL A 3 -1.12 3.91 2.15
N PHE A 4 -2.20 4.23 1.47
CA PHE A 4 -3.11 3.26 0.87
C PHE A 4 -2.82 3.19 -0.61
N VAL A 5 -2.54 2.00 -1.12
CA VAL A 5 -2.23 1.79 -2.55
C VAL A 5 -3.05 0.64 -3.10
N GLY A 6 -3.35 0.69 -4.41
CA GLY A 6 -3.90 -0.46 -5.13
C GLY A 6 -2.83 -1.51 -5.43
N GLU A 7 -3.23 -2.64 -6.03
CA GLU A 7 -2.31 -3.73 -6.35
C GLU A 7 -1.22 -3.34 -7.34
N SER A 8 -1.53 -2.43 -8.27
CA SER A 8 -0.53 -1.90 -9.19
C SER A 8 0.42 -0.92 -8.51
N GLY A 9 0.08 -0.36 -7.35
CA GLY A 9 0.83 0.71 -6.70
C GLY A 9 0.32 2.10 -7.08
N ASP A 10 1.19 3.09 -6.89
CA ASP A 10 0.94 4.50 -7.15
C ASP A 10 1.72 4.96 -8.41
N THR A 11 1.16 5.91 -9.17
CA THR A 11 1.63 6.26 -10.51
C THR A 11 2.24 7.65 -10.65
N ASP A 12 1.89 8.61 -9.79
CA ASP A 12 2.32 10.01 -9.93
C ASP A 12 3.58 10.38 -9.11
N TYR A 13 4.23 9.38 -8.51
CA TYR A 13 5.54 9.43 -7.85
C TYR A 13 5.76 10.70 -7.00
N GLU A 14 5.33 10.63 -5.74
CA GLU A 14 5.52 11.72 -4.77
C GLU A 14 6.87 11.64 -4.02
N GLY A 15 7.77 10.71 -4.39
CA GLY A 15 9.05 10.52 -3.70
C GLY A 15 8.93 9.81 -2.35
N LEU A 16 7.95 8.90 -2.20
CA LEU A 16 7.77 8.11 -1.00
C LEU A 16 8.93 7.11 -0.83
N LEU A 17 9.75 7.33 0.21
CA LEU A 17 10.86 6.44 0.55
C LEU A 17 10.36 5.07 0.99
N GLY A 18 10.78 4.03 0.27
CA GLY A 18 10.43 2.66 0.56
C GLY A 18 10.83 2.23 1.98
N GLY A 19 9.91 1.56 2.67
CA GLY A 19 10.16 1.01 4.00
C GLY A 19 10.07 1.99 5.18
N ILE A 20 9.97 3.31 4.94
CA ILE A 20 9.76 4.31 6.01
C ILE A 20 8.28 4.38 6.41
N HIS A 21 7.40 4.37 5.41
CA HIS A 21 5.96 4.48 5.61
C HIS A 21 5.32 3.11 5.82
N LYS A 22 4.24 3.08 6.60
CA LYS A 22 3.35 1.93 6.65
C LYS A 22 2.48 1.96 5.41
N THR A 23 2.45 0.87 4.66
CA THR A 23 1.71 0.76 3.40
C THR A 23 0.65 -0.32 3.53
N MET A 24 -0.56 0.00 3.08
CA MET A 24 -1.67 -0.93 3.01
C MET A 24 -2.06 -1.13 1.55
N ILE A 25 -1.95 -2.37 1.07
CA ILE A 25 -2.31 -2.75 -0.30
C ILE A 25 -3.76 -3.21 -0.30
N LEU A 26 -4.60 -2.54 -1.10
CA LEU A 26 -6.00 -2.90 -1.31
C LEU A 26 -6.09 -3.87 -2.49
N LYS A 27 -6.38 -5.14 -2.21
CA LYS A 27 -6.56 -6.18 -3.24
C LYS A 27 -7.82 -5.90 -4.07
N GLY A 28 -7.76 -6.22 -5.36
CA GLY A 28 -8.85 -6.01 -6.31
C GLY A 28 -9.11 -4.55 -6.68
N ILE A 29 -8.29 -3.61 -6.20
CA ILE A 29 -8.35 -2.20 -6.55
C ILE A 29 -7.15 -1.85 -7.44
N ALA A 30 -7.41 -1.12 -8.53
CA ALA A 30 -6.37 -0.64 -9.44
C ALA A 30 -5.49 -1.76 -10.04
N SER A 31 -6.04 -2.97 -10.19
CA SER A 31 -5.34 -4.16 -10.71
C SER A 31 -4.96 -4.05 -12.19
N ASP A 32 -5.71 -3.27 -12.98
CA ASP A 32 -5.54 -3.15 -14.44
C ASP A 32 -4.68 -1.95 -14.86
N LEU A 33 -3.99 -1.27 -13.94
CA LEU A 33 -3.14 -0.11 -14.24
C LEU A 33 -1.73 -0.50 -14.71
N HIS A 34 -1.53 -1.74 -15.14
CA HIS A 34 -0.24 -2.29 -15.52
C HIS A 34 0.40 -1.54 -16.71
N GLU A 35 -0.42 -0.94 -17.59
CA GLU A 35 0.05 -0.13 -18.73
C GLU A 35 0.59 1.26 -18.31
N LEU A 36 0.12 1.82 -17.19
CA LEU A 36 0.63 3.09 -16.65
C LEU A 36 2.06 2.97 -16.12
N HIS A 37 2.50 1.76 -15.77
CA HIS A 37 3.86 1.47 -15.32
C HIS A 37 4.87 1.21 -16.45
N GLY A 38 4.50 1.44 -17.72
CA GLY A 38 5.41 1.29 -18.86
C GLY A 38 6.57 2.30 -18.86
N ASN A 39 6.39 3.46 -18.22
CA ASN A 39 7.39 4.53 -18.14
C ASN A 39 7.91 4.71 -16.71
N ARG A 40 8.51 3.66 -16.14
CA ARG A 40 9.08 3.69 -14.79
C ARG A 40 10.18 4.75 -14.72
N SER A 41 9.91 5.84 -14.01
CA SER A 41 10.88 6.91 -13.73
C SER A 41 11.29 6.94 -12.26
N TYR A 42 11.04 5.85 -11.51
CA TYR A 42 11.41 5.69 -10.10
C TYR A 42 12.68 4.85 -9.94
N SER A 43 13.46 5.11 -8.88
CA SER A 43 14.63 4.29 -8.57
C SER A 43 14.20 2.92 -8.03
N MET A 44 15.05 1.90 -8.19
CA MET A 44 14.80 0.59 -7.55
C MET A 44 14.78 0.69 -6.02
N GLU A 45 15.36 1.75 -5.47
CA GLU A 45 15.35 2.10 -4.05
C GLU A 45 13.94 2.45 -3.54
N ASP A 46 13.07 2.91 -4.43
CA ASP A 46 11.69 3.28 -4.14
C ASP A 46 10.75 2.06 -4.22
N VAL A 47 11.26 0.92 -4.72
CA VAL A 47 10.51 -0.33 -4.80
C VAL A 47 10.51 -1.02 -3.44
N ILE A 48 9.33 -1.20 -2.87
CA ILE A 48 9.19 -1.82 -1.56
C ILE A 48 9.08 -3.34 -1.69
N LEU A 49 9.86 -4.07 -0.89
CA LEU A 49 9.70 -5.51 -0.72
C LEU A 49 8.37 -5.81 -0.02
N LEU A 50 7.50 -6.59 -0.67
CA LEU A 50 6.18 -6.99 -0.16
C LEU A 50 6.24 -7.62 1.26
N ASN A 51 7.38 -8.25 1.60
CA ASN A 51 7.61 -8.92 2.89
C ASN A 51 8.19 -7.98 3.97
N SER A 52 7.76 -6.72 4.01
CA SER A 52 8.16 -5.75 5.04
C SER A 52 7.15 -5.76 6.21
N PRO A 53 7.59 -5.62 7.48
CA PRO A 53 6.67 -5.45 8.61
C PRO A 53 5.86 -4.15 8.54
N ASN A 54 6.25 -3.23 7.66
CA ASN A 54 5.52 -2.00 7.38
C ASN A 54 4.49 -2.17 6.26
N ILE A 55 4.35 -3.36 5.66
CA ILE A 55 3.35 -3.65 4.65
C ILE A 55 2.30 -4.60 5.19
N THR A 56 1.04 -4.32 4.88
CA THR A 56 -0.07 -5.26 5.03
C THR A 56 -0.95 -5.22 3.79
N GLU A 57 -1.74 -6.26 3.60
CA GLU A 57 -2.73 -6.35 2.54
C GLU A 57 -4.13 -6.44 3.15
N ALA A 58 -5.11 -5.85 2.48
CA ALA A 58 -6.52 -6.02 2.75
C ALA A 58 -7.17 -6.68 1.53
N GLU A 59 -7.79 -7.85 1.75
CA GLU A 59 -8.41 -8.67 0.70
C GLU A 59 -9.57 -7.96 -0.02
N GLU A 60 -10.18 -6.99 0.64
CA GLU A 60 -11.26 -6.18 0.08
C GLU A 60 -11.19 -4.74 0.59
N CYS A 61 -11.77 -3.81 -0.17
CA CYS A 61 -11.95 -2.42 0.24
C CYS A 61 -13.16 -2.27 1.19
N GLY A 62 -13.25 -3.13 2.21
CA GLY A 62 -14.30 -3.15 3.23
C GLY A 62 -13.79 -2.62 4.57
N PRO A 63 -14.64 -1.98 5.40
CA PRO A 63 -14.22 -1.38 6.66
C PRO A 63 -13.61 -2.41 7.64
N ASP A 64 -14.13 -3.64 7.67
CA ASP A 64 -13.62 -4.70 8.53
C ASP A 64 -12.25 -5.22 8.09
N ALA A 65 -12.06 -5.39 6.78
CA ALA A 65 -10.78 -5.80 6.20
C ALA A 65 -9.70 -4.74 6.39
N ILE A 66 -10.04 -3.47 6.15
CA ILE A 66 -9.15 -2.33 6.38
C ILE A 66 -8.77 -2.23 7.86
N LYS A 67 -9.74 -2.36 8.77
CA LYS A 67 -9.47 -2.34 10.21
C LYS A 67 -8.51 -3.46 10.63
N THR A 68 -8.77 -4.69 10.18
CA THR A 68 -7.92 -5.85 10.48
C THR A 68 -6.50 -5.64 9.94
N ALA A 69 -6.36 -5.08 8.74
CA ALA A 69 -5.07 -4.76 8.15
C ALA A 69 -4.33 -3.67 8.94
N LEU A 70 -5.02 -2.60 9.37
CA LEU A 70 -4.44 -1.56 10.22
C LEU A 70 -3.98 -2.10 11.58
N GLU A 71 -4.74 -3.02 12.18
CA GLU A 71 -4.34 -3.68 13.43
C GLU A 71 -3.05 -4.51 13.25
N LYS A 72 -2.87 -5.20 12.12
CA LYS A 72 -1.61 -5.90 11.78
C LYS A 72 -0.42 -4.94 11.69
N LEU A 73 -0.66 -3.70 11.26
CA LEU A 73 0.35 -2.65 11.24
C LEU A 73 0.61 -2.02 12.62
N GLY A 74 -0.07 -2.47 13.66
CA GLY A 74 0.01 -1.94 15.02
C GLY A 74 -0.81 -0.66 15.24
N ILE A 75 -1.76 -0.36 14.34
CA ILE A 75 -2.60 0.83 14.40
C ILE A 75 -3.99 0.42 14.89
N ASN A 76 -4.29 0.80 16.14
CA ASN A 76 -5.59 0.53 16.73
C ASN A 76 -6.52 1.72 16.47
N LEU A 77 -7.66 1.46 15.82
CA LEU A 77 -8.74 2.43 15.73
C LEU A 77 -9.42 2.49 17.11
N LEU A 78 -9.35 3.65 17.77
CA LEU A 78 -10.08 3.89 19.01
C LEU A 78 -11.57 3.62 18.75
N LYS A 79 -12.20 2.78 19.58
CA LYS A 79 -13.66 2.68 19.57
C LYS A 79 -14.25 4.03 19.97
N PRO A 80 -15.28 4.52 19.27
CA PRO A 80 -15.97 5.75 19.63
C PRO A 80 -16.60 5.67 21.01
#